data_AF-A0A8T7BGB8-F1
#
_entry.id   AF-A0A8T7BGB8-F1
#
_cell.length_a   1.000
_cell.length_b   1.000
_cell.length_c   1.000
_cell.angle_alpha   90.00
_cell.angle_beta   90.00
_cell.angle_gamma   90.00
#
_symmetry.space_group_name_H-M   'P 1'
#
loop_
_entity.id
_entity.type
_entity.pdbx_description
1 polymer ?
#
loop_
_entity_poly.entity_id
_entity_poly.type
_entity_poly.pdbx_seq_one_letter_code
_entity_poly.pdbx_strand_id
1 'polypeptide(L)'
;MRVNLQLIGDFQQNEQELMDYTSQKVSAALKNSRRHIKEVVVRVINTQNLANVRGKKCSVHLLIPGQNPIQVKKHADNILYAINSAIDIASYKTRIRTRQQAMLVA
;
A
#
# COMPACT_ATOMS: atom_id res chain seq x y z
N MET A 1 -5.75 13.27 4.82
CA MET A 1 -5.63 12.08 3.96
C MET A 1 -6.30 10.94 4.69
N ARG A 2 -7.35 10.36 4.10
CA ARG A 2 -8.04 9.17 4.59
C ARG A 2 -7.34 7.93 4.04
N VAL A 3 -7.17 6.91 4.87
CA VAL A 3 -6.65 5.60 4.46
C VAL A 3 -7.79 4.61 4.63
N ASN A 4 -8.08 3.84 3.59
CA ASN A 4 -9.10 2.78 3.61
C ASN A 4 -8.39 1.45 3.37
N LEU A 5 -8.40 0.55 4.36
CA LEU A 5 -7.89 -0.81 4.23
C LEU A 5 -9.02 -1.74 3.77
N GLN A 6 -8.75 -2.56 2.76
CA GLN A 6 -9.64 -3.61 2.30
C GLN A 6 -8.92 -4.95 2.42
N LEU A 7 -9.43 -5.82 3.28
CA LEU A 7 -8.91 -7.17 3.49
C LEU A 7 -9.76 -8.17 2.70
N ILE A 8 -9.12 -9.00 1.87
CA ILE A 8 -9.76 -10.06 1.09
C ILE A 8 -9.07 -11.38 1.38
N GLY A 9 -9.82 -12.35 1.88
CA GLY A 9 -9.33 -13.66 2.32
C GLY A 9 -9.17 -13.74 3.85
N ASP A 10 -8.60 -14.85 4.34
CA ASP A 10 -8.43 -15.07 5.77
C ASP A 10 -7.14 -14.43 6.28
N PHE A 11 -7.24 -13.73 7.41
CA PHE A 11 -6.13 -13.09 8.11
C PHE A 11 -6.07 -13.62 9.53
N GLN A 12 -4.86 -13.92 10.02
CA GLN A 12 -4.67 -14.28 11.43
C GLN A 12 -4.45 -13.06 12.32
N GLN A 13 -4.00 -11.95 11.75
CA GLN A 13 -3.82 -10.69 12.45
C GLN A 13 -5.16 -10.01 12.72
N ASN A 14 -5.23 -9.26 13.82
CA ASN A 14 -6.37 -8.42 14.14
C ASN A 14 -6.56 -7.34 13.05
N GLU A 15 -7.77 -7.23 12.51
CA GLU A 15 -8.11 -6.26 11.47
C GLU A 15 -7.86 -4.82 11.92
N GLN A 16 -8.17 -4.48 13.17
CA GLN A 16 -7.96 -3.14 13.72
C GLN A 16 -6.46 -2.81 13.81
N GLU A 17 -5.64 -3.75 14.28
CA GLU A 17 -4.19 -3.56 14.35
C GLU A 17 -3.58 -3.39 12.94
N LEU A 18 -4.05 -4.17 11.97
CA LEU A 18 -3.64 -4.02 10.57
C LEU A 18 -4.06 -2.65 10.00
N MET A 19 -5.25 -2.18 10.33
CA MET A 19 -5.76 -0.88 9.90
C MET A 19 -4.93 0.26 10.50
N ASP A 20 -4.64 0.21 11.80
CA ASP A 20 -3.85 1.21 12.51
C ASP A 20 -2.42 1.25 11.98
N TYR A 21 -1.80 0.07 11.80
CA TYR A 21 -0.48 -0.06 11.20
C TYR A 21 -0.42 0.54 9.79
N THR A 22 -1.36 0.14 8.93
CA THR A 22 -1.42 0.60 7.54
C THR A 22 -1.63 2.11 7.49
N SER A 23 -2.57 2.62 8.28
CA SER A 23 -2.88 4.05 8.35
C SER A 23 -1.68 4.86 8.79
N GLN A 24 -0.95 4.41 9.82
CA GLN A 24 0.27 5.06 10.30
C GLN A 24 1.35 5.08 9.23
N LYS A 25 1.62 3.95 8.57
CA LYS A 25 2.67 3.83 7.54
C LYS A 25 2.37 4.66 6.30
N VAL A 26 1.15 4.58 5.76
CA VAL A 26 0.72 5.38 4.60
C VAL A 26 0.80 6.87 4.94
N SER A 27 0.33 7.26 6.13
CA SER A 27 0.34 8.64 6.60
C SER A 27 1.75 9.20 6.76
N ALA A 28 2.70 8.39 7.22
CA ALA A 28 4.10 8.80 7.34
C ALA A 28 4.76 8.93 5.96
N ALA A 29 4.59 7.93 5.10
CA ALA A 29 5.22 7.90 3.78
C ALA A 29 4.74 9.00 2.83
N LEU A 30 3.44 9.32 2.87
CA LEU A 30 2.81 10.33 2.02
C LEU A 30 2.60 11.66 2.74
N LYS A 31 3.28 11.91 3.87
CA LYS A 31 3.12 13.14 4.66
C LYS A 31 3.24 14.41 3.82
N ASN A 32 4.23 14.46 2.93
CA ASN A 32 4.50 15.62 2.07
C ASN A 32 3.48 15.79 0.94
N SER A 33 2.72 14.74 0.64
CA SER A 33 1.72 14.68 -0.44
C SER A 33 0.30 14.83 0.08
N ARG A 34 0.10 14.97 1.40
CA ARG A 34 -1.22 15.09 2.05
C ARG A 34 -2.08 16.25 1.54
N ARG A 35 -1.47 17.30 0.96
CA ARG A 35 -2.19 18.43 0.34
C ARG A 35 -2.91 18.02 -0.95
N HIS A 36 -2.39 17.05 -1.68
CA HIS A 36 -2.90 16.62 -2.98
C HIS A 36 -3.57 15.24 -2.92
N ILE A 37 -3.11 14.38 -2.01
CA ILE A 37 -3.65 13.03 -1.81
C ILE A 37 -4.65 13.08 -0.65
N LYS A 38 -5.93 13.08 -1.01
CA LYS A 38 -7.03 13.08 -0.04
C LYS A 38 -7.38 11.68 0.46
N GLU A 39 -7.17 10.67 -0.37
CA GLU A 39 -7.54 9.28 -0.09
C GLU A 39 -6.48 8.31 -0.61
N VAL A 40 -6.27 7.22 0.13
CA VAL A 40 -5.49 6.06 -0.30
C VAL A 40 -6.25 4.80 0.05
N VAL A 41 -6.45 3.93 -0.92
CA VAL A 41 -7.02 2.60 -0.69
C VAL A 41 -5.90 1.57 -0.71
N VAL A 42 -5.75 0.83 0.38
CA VAL A 42 -4.81 -0.30 0.49
C VAL A 42 -5.65 -1.56 0.47
N ARG A 43 -5.57 -2.32 -0.61
CA ARG A 43 -6.26 -3.61 -0.74
C ARG A 43 -5.26 -4.74 -0.56
N VAL A 44 -5.48 -5.57 0.45
CA VAL A 44 -4.66 -6.74 0.76
C VAL A 44 -5.46 -7.98 0.41
N ILE A 45 -4.91 -8.80 -0.46
CA ILE A 45 -5.53 -10.05 -0.90
C ILE A 45 -4.64 -11.18 -0.40
N ASN A 46 -5.13 -11.92 0.60
CA ASN A 46 -4.48 -13.11 1.12
C ASN A 46 -5.11 -14.37 0.52
N THR A 47 -4.29 -15.15 -0.17
CA THR A 47 -4.71 -16.44 -0.76
C THR A 47 -4.08 -17.64 -0.06
N GLN A 48 -3.42 -17.45 1.10
CA GLN A 48 -2.75 -18.54 1.82
C GLN A 48 -3.68 -19.66 2.26
N ASN A 49 -4.91 -19.33 2.65
CA ASN A 49 -5.86 -20.28 3.23
C ASN A 49 -6.95 -20.70 2.23
N LEU A 50 -6.94 -20.14 1.02
CA LEU A 50 -7.85 -20.58 -0.04
C LEU A 50 -7.42 -21.97 -0.53
N ALA A 51 -8.24 -22.97 -0.18
CA ALA A 51 -8.15 -24.30 -0.79
C ALA A 51 -8.25 -24.14 -2.33
N ASN A 52 -7.38 -24.84 -3.07
CA ASN A 52 -7.30 -24.85 -4.54
C ASN A 52 -6.54 -23.70 -5.23
N VAL A 53 -5.83 -22.82 -4.52
CA VAL A 53 -4.93 -21.84 -5.16
C VAL A 53 -3.49 -22.36 -5.20
N ARG A 54 -2.98 -22.67 -6.41
CA ARG A 54 -1.58 -23.04 -6.63
C ARG A 54 -0.70 -21.78 -6.53
N GLY A 55 0.23 -21.75 -5.58
CA GLY A 55 1.11 -20.59 -5.34
C GLY A 55 0.49 -19.54 -4.43
N LYS A 56 0.26 -19.93 -3.17
CA LYS A 56 -0.20 -19.09 -2.05
C LYS A 56 0.58 -17.77 -1.98
N LYS A 57 -0.12 -16.65 -2.14
CA LYS A 57 0.49 -15.31 -2.20
C LYS A 57 -0.34 -14.30 -1.42
N CYS A 58 0.36 -13.30 -0.89
CA CYS A 58 -0.25 -12.09 -0.36
C CYS A 58 0.07 -10.99 -1.37
N SER A 59 -0.95 -10.36 -1.91
CA SER A 59 -0.78 -9.22 -2.80
C SER A 59 -1.36 -7.97 -2.16
N VAL A 60 -0.60 -6.88 -2.24
CA VAL A 60 -1.02 -5.58 -1.75
C VAL A 60 -1.13 -4.65 -2.94
N HIS A 61 -2.29 -4.02 -3.06
CA HIS A 61 -2.61 -3.03 -4.07
C HIS A 61 -2.80 -1.70 -3.37
N LEU A 62 -1.95 -0.74 -3.69
CA LEU A 62 -2.04 0.62 -3.21
C LEU A 62 -2.60 1.49 -4.33
N LEU A 63 -3.77 2.07 -4.06
CA LEU A 63 -4.56 2.85 -4.99
C LEU A 63 -4.61 4.29 -4.49
N ILE A 64 -4.04 5.20 -5.26
CA ILE A 64 -4.10 6.64 -5.02
C ILE A 64 -4.89 7.23 -6.19
N PRO A 65 -6.02 7.93 -5.95
CA PRO A 65 -6.78 8.57 -7.00
C PRO A 65 -5.90 9.49 -7.87
N GLY A 66 -6.04 9.38 -9.20
CA GLY A 66 -5.22 10.13 -10.16
C GLY A 66 -3.80 9.59 -10.36
N GLN A 67 -3.47 8.41 -9.79
CA GLN A 67 -2.21 7.72 -10.04
C GLN A 67 -2.46 6.29 -10.53
N ASN A 68 -1.49 5.75 -11.28
CA ASN A 68 -1.50 4.35 -11.65
C ASN A 68 -1.44 3.47 -10.38
N PRO A 69 -2.28 2.42 -10.29
CA PRO A 69 -2.24 1.50 -9.16
C PRO A 69 -0.84 0.94 -8.94
N ILE A 70 -0.40 0.90 -7.69
CA ILE A 70 0.86 0.27 -7.30
C ILE A 70 0.54 -1.11 -6.77
N GLN A 71 1.02 -2.14 -7.45
CA GLN A 71 0.85 -3.53 -7.03
C GLN A 71 2.17 -4.10 -6.53
N VAL A 72 2.13 -4.69 -5.34
CA VAL A 72 3.23 -5.49 -4.79
C VAL A 72 2.73 -6.89 -4.52
N LYS A 73 3.32 -7.87 -5.22
CA LYS A 73 3.08 -9.29 -4.98
C LYS A 73 4.23 -9.83 -4.15
N LYS A 74 3.94 -10.40 -2.98
CA LYS A 74 4.96 -11.03 -2.12
C LYS A 74 4.49 -12.42 -1.69
N HIS A 75 5.45 -13.28 -1.35
CA HIS A 75 5.13 -14.49 -0.60
C HIS A 75 4.54 -14.09 0.76
N ALA A 76 3.54 -14.85 1.17
CA ALA A 76 2.51 -14.39 2.09
C ALA A 76 2.91 -14.43 3.57
N ASP A 77 4.15 -14.79 3.86
CA ASP A 77 4.62 -15.04 5.22
C ASP A 77 4.72 -13.76 6.07
N ASN A 78 4.59 -12.57 5.45
CA ASN A 78 4.56 -11.31 6.20
C ASN A 78 3.74 -10.21 5.48
N ILE A 79 2.44 -10.14 5.78
CA ILE A 79 1.51 -9.11 5.27
C ILE A 79 2.00 -7.70 5.58
N LEU A 80 2.51 -7.46 6.79
CA LEU A 80 3.02 -6.15 7.21
C LEU A 80 4.19 -5.71 6.33
N TYR A 81 5.09 -6.64 5.99
CA TYR A 81 6.20 -6.39 5.08
C TYR A 81 5.73 -6.07 3.65
N ALA A 82 4.70 -6.76 3.16
CA ALA A 82 4.12 -6.50 1.84
C ALA A 82 3.47 -5.09 1.79
N ILE A 83 2.77 -4.70 2.86
CA ILE A 83 2.18 -3.36 3.01
C ILE A 83 3.28 -2.29 3.01
N ASN A 84 4.32 -2.44 3.83
CA ASN A 84 5.46 -1.51 3.84
C ASN A 84 6.11 -1.39 2.46
N SER A 85 6.37 -2.52 1.79
CA SER A 85 6.98 -2.52 0.47
C SER A 85 6.15 -1.73 -0.56
N ALA A 86 4.83 -1.87 -0.55
CA ALA A 86 3.94 -1.11 -1.43
C ALA A 86 3.98 0.39 -1.15
N ILE A 87 4.01 0.75 0.13
CA ILE A 87 4.07 2.13 0.59
C ILE A 87 5.41 2.78 0.25
N ASP A 88 6.52 2.05 0.44
CA ASP A 88 7.86 2.53 0.11
C ASP A 88 8.02 2.80 -1.39
N ILE A 89 7.48 1.91 -2.24
CA ILE A 89 7.44 2.12 -3.69
C ILE A 89 6.63 3.37 -4.04
N ALA A 90 5.48 3.59 -3.38
CA ALA A 90 4.66 4.78 -3.59
C ALA A 90 5.40 6.07 -3.17
N SER A 91 6.07 6.04 -2.02
CA SER A 91 6.89 7.14 -1.52
C SER A 91 8.05 7.46 -2.47
N TYR A 92 8.76 6.43 -2.94
CA TYR A 92 9.89 6.59 -3.85
C TYR A 92 9.48 7.19 -5.19
N LYS A 93 8.41 6.67 -5.83
CA LYS A 93 7.88 7.24 -7.08
C LYS A 93 7.45 8.69 -6.91
N THR A 94 6.84 9.01 -5.77
CA THR A 94 6.45 10.39 -5.46
C THR A 94 7.67 11.31 -5.35
N ARG A 95 8.72 10.88 -4.63
CA ARG A 95 9.98 11.65 -4.48
C ARG A 95 10.69 11.89 -5.81
N ILE A 96 10.72 10.89 -6.70
CA ILE A 96 11.29 11.05 -8.05
C ILE A 96 10.52 12.12 -8.82
N ARG A 97 9.19 12.05 -8.86
CA ARG A 97 8.37 13.01 -9.62
C ARG A 97 8.51 14.44 -9.07
N THR A 98 8.58 14.62 -7.74
CA THR A 98 8.82 15.92 -7.12
C THR A 98 10.20 16.50 -7.50
N ARG A 99 11.25 15.67 -7.49
CA ARG A 99 12.59 16.09 -7.96
C ARG A 99 12.59 16.40 -9.47
N GLN A 100 11.90 15.56 -10.26
CA GLN A 100 11.47 15.74 -11.65
C GLN A 100 11.07 17.19 -11.96
N GLN A 101 9.99 17.60 -11.30
CA GLN A 101 9.37 18.91 -11.48
C GLN A 101 10.25 20.06 -10.97
N ALA A 102 10.96 19.87 -9.86
CA ALA A 102 11.85 20.92 -9.33
C ALA A 102 13.01 21.24 -10.28
N MET A 103 13.53 20.25 -11.03
CA MET A 103 14.57 20.49 -12.04
C MET A 103 14.04 21.15 -13.31
N LEU A 104 12.77 20.93 -13.68
CA LEU A 104 12.17 21.52 -14.88
C LEU A 104 11.75 22.98 -14.71
N VAL A 105 11.68 23.47 -13.46
CA VAL A 105 11.26 24.83 -13.10
C VAL A 105 12.48 25.70 -12.69
N ALA A 106 13.67 25.12 -12.62
CA ALA A 106 14.94 25.81 -12.35
C ALA A 106 15.68 26.11 -13.66
#